data_AF-A0A952Q0E9-F1
#
_entry.id   AF-A0A952Q0E9-F1
#
_cell.length_a   1.000
_cell.length_b   1.000
_cell.length_c   1.000
_cell.angle_alpha   90.00
_cell.angle_beta   90.00
_cell.angle_gamma   90.00
#
_symmetry.space_group_name_H-M   'P 1'
#
loop_
_entity.id
_entity.type
_entity.pdbx_description
1 polymer ?
#
loop_
_entity_poly.entity_id
_entity_poly.type
_entity_poly.pdbx_seq_one_letter_code
_entity_poly.pdbx_strand_id
1 'polypeptide(L)'
;MTIEITRPEDFQQLAQDGLRTVVDPMILRCGELFLKGSRQADNPDEVWSLLSANIYGLGMFFDSLVLNEQIPVFNYGDTFDMGLNFDQRMLARVNDYGNPVLFDVNVQYDAYWTVKRAALDELKKISTEEHPLDETVITSILSELAAAEYKWVPHLSDFEATLTSDDEKQIARFLFGGLIFTGYAQLLGGEHLMQPKRSRLFLDASLNIDSDRADLEKKLFKALKERAQTAVADVPWLPTFFPYLLSQARTPTGMLEIAGQLRRSPEVVEYRQWLGEVMELHRQYGRIPPEKEGEIRSVVEYVDRQLGSVSSLPKLDLSMTIADVAAFPVSIPGKVDITPVLSNLWGWMLASLPGKRYRKLLTKIVIAERQFTRLDRSIKTIWQAG
;
A
#
# COMPACT_ATOMS: atom_id res chain seq x y z
N MET A 1 -13.93 -6.82 16.61
CA MET A 1 -13.13 -7.84 17.32
C MET A 1 -11.80 -7.20 17.63
N THR A 2 -11.43 -7.16 18.91
CA THR A 2 -10.21 -6.53 19.39
C THR A 2 -9.30 -7.60 19.97
N ILE A 3 -8.03 -7.57 19.58
CA ILE A 3 -6.99 -8.50 20.00
C ILE A 3 -5.99 -7.69 20.84
N GLU A 4 -5.66 -8.18 22.02
CA GLU A 4 -4.69 -7.53 22.92
C GLU A 4 -3.36 -8.28 22.86
N ILE A 5 -2.27 -7.56 22.62
CA ILE A 5 -0.89 -8.06 22.72
C ILE A 5 -0.27 -7.39 23.94
N THR A 6 -0.07 -8.19 24.99
CA THR A 6 0.48 -7.71 26.27
C THR A 6 1.91 -8.16 26.50
N ARG A 7 2.30 -9.28 25.87
CA ARG A 7 3.64 -9.87 25.95
C ARG A 7 4.20 -10.17 24.56
N PRO A 8 5.53 -10.22 24.39
CA PRO A 8 6.15 -10.52 23.10
C PRO A 8 5.69 -11.84 22.45
N GLU A 9 5.36 -12.86 23.25
CA GLU A 9 4.90 -14.17 22.76
C GLU A 9 3.52 -14.07 22.06
N ASP A 10 2.70 -13.08 22.41
CA ASP A 10 1.37 -12.91 21.83
C ASP A 10 1.47 -12.55 20.32
N PHE A 11 2.59 -11.98 19.86
CA PHE A 11 2.86 -11.79 18.41
C PHE A 11 2.97 -13.13 17.68
N GLN A 12 3.58 -14.15 18.31
CA GLN A 12 3.71 -15.47 17.67
C GLN A 12 2.34 -16.12 17.48
N GLN A 13 1.44 -15.96 18.46
CA GLN A 13 0.06 -16.42 18.33
C GLN A 13 -0.66 -15.69 17.18
N LEU A 14 -0.54 -14.37 17.13
CA LEU A 14 -1.13 -13.56 16.05
C LEU A 14 -0.65 -14.01 14.66
N ALA A 15 0.63 -14.35 14.53
CA ALA A 15 1.21 -14.89 13.31
C ALA A 15 0.73 -16.32 12.97
N GLN A 16 0.48 -17.17 13.98
CA GLN A 16 -0.10 -18.51 13.79
C GLN A 16 -1.55 -18.44 13.31
N ASP A 17 -2.29 -17.42 13.76
CA ASP A 17 -3.68 -17.17 13.35
C ASP A 17 -3.78 -16.55 11.94
N GLY A 18 -2.64 -16.26 11.30
CA GLY A 18 -2.55 -15.75 9.93
C GLY A 18 -2.51 -14.22 9.80
N LEU A 19 -2.51 -13.48 10.92
CA LEU A 19 -2.44 -12.02 10.93
C LEU A 19 -0.98 -11.53 10.90
N ARG A 20 -0.29 -11.78 9.79
CA ARG A 20 1.15 -11.52 9.65
C ARG A 20 1.52 -10.17 9.04
N THR A 21 0.57 -9.51 8.39
CA THR A 21 0.83 -8.27 7.66
C THR A 21 0.61 -7.07 8.55
N VAL A 22 1.62 -6.22 8.72
CA VAL A 22 1.48 -4.91 9.37
C VAL A 22 1.25 -3.86 8.31
N VAL A 23 0.11 -3.17 8.36
CA VAL A 23 -0.22 -2.10 7.42
C VAL A 23 0.05 -0.75 8.08
N ASP A 24 0.78 0.12 7.38
CA ASP A 24 1.00 1.49 7.82
C ASP A 24 -0.33 2.22 8.06
N PRO A 25 -0.53 2.87 9.22
CA PRO A 25 -1.78 3.57 9.52
C PRO A 25 -2.11 4.67 8.49
N MET A 26 -1.13 5.24 7.79
CA MET A 26 -1.40 6.21 6.70
C MET A 26 -2.08 5.56 5.48
N ILE A 27 -1.81 4.28 5.18
CA ILE A 27 -2.50 3.55 4.12
C ILE A 27 -3.97 3.38 4.50
N LEU A 28 -4.23 2.94 5.73
CA LEU A 28 -5.58 2.77 6.25
C LEU A 28 -6.34 4.11 6.30
N ARG A 29 -5.67 5.19 6.72
CA ARG A 29 -6.27 6.53 6.78
C ARG A 29 -6.63 7.07 5.39
N CYS A 30 -5.77 6.87 4.39
CA CYS A 30 -6.12 7.23 3.01
C CYS A 30 -7.39 6.47 2.56
N GLY A 31 -7.46 5.17 2.85
CA GLY A 31 -8.65 4.36 2.59
C GLY A 31 -9.90 4.91 3.29
N GLU A 32 -9.79 5.21 4.58
CA GLU A 32 -10.89 5.80 5.37
C GLU A 32 -11.37 7.14 4.82
N LEU A 33 -10.46 8.07 4.52
CA LEU A 33 -10.80 9.39 3.96
C LEU A 33 -11.42 9.28 2.56
N PHE A 34 -10.97 8.31 1.75
CA PHE A 34 -11.61 8.02 0.48
C PHE A 34 -13.03 7.46 0.67
N LEU A 35 -13.22 6.51 1.59
CA LEU A 35 -14.52 5.92 1.88
C LEU A 35 -15.51 6.91 2.50
N LYS A 36 -15.03 7.89 3.27
CA LYS A 36 -15.84 9.00 3.82
C LYS A 36 -16.50 9.83 2.71
N GLY A 37 -15.87 9.91 1.54
CA GLY A 37 -16.33 10.72 0.40
C GLY A 37 -16.13 12.21 0.62
N SER A 38 -16.30 13.01 -0.43
CA SER A 38 -16.04 14.45 -0.34
C SER A 38 -17.10 15.19 0.47
N ARG A 39 -18.34 14.70 0.50
CA ARG A 39 -19.46 15.40 1.17
C ARG A 39 -19.35 15.41 2.70
N GLN A 40 -18.63 14.44 3.26
CA GLN A 40 -18.41 14.32 4.69
C GLN A 40 -17.00 14.79 5.10
N ALA A 41 -16.16 15.22 4.15
CA ALA A 41 -14.85 15.78 4.46
C ALA A 41 -14.98 17.21 4.99
N ASP A 42 -14.34 17.49 6.11
CA ASP A 42 -14.38 18.82 6.75
C ASP A 42 -13.63 19.87 5.90
N ASN A 43 -12.54 19.46 5.25
CA ASN A 43 -11.82 20.25 4.27
C ASN A 43 -11.56 19.44 2.97
N PRO A 44 -12.53 19.41 2.03
CA PRO A 44 -12.45 18.53 0.87
C PRO A 44 -11.22 18.78 -0.04
N ASP A 45 -10.78 20.02 -0.19
CA ASP A 45 -9.64 20.31 -1.08
C ASP A 45 -8.32 19.83 -0.48
N GLU A 46 -8.12 19.97 0.83
CA GLU A 46 -6.94 19.43 1.54
C GLU A 46 -6.95 17.91 1.57
N VAL A 47 -8.10 17.28 1.86
CA VAL A 47 -8.24 15.83 1.81
C VAL A 47 -7.97 15.31 0.39
N TRP A 48 -8.49 15.98 -0.64
CA TRP A 48 -8.20 15.60 -2.02
C TRP A 48 -6.71 15.72 -2.35
N SER A 49 -6.06 16.79 -1.92
CA SER A 49 -4.61 16.98 -2.12
C SER A 49 -3.82 15.82 -1.50
N LEU A 50 -4.18 15.43 -0.26
CA LEU A 50 -3.61 14.26 0.42
C LEU A 50 -3.83 12.96 -0.38
N LEU A 51 -5.07 12.69 -0.81
CA LEU A 51 -5.42 11.46 -1.55
C LEU A 51 -4.71 11.39 -2.91
N SER A 52 -4.69 12.49 -3.65
CA SER A 52 -4.02 12.61 -4.96
C SER A 52 -2.52 12.40 -4.82
N ALA A 53 -1.90 12.95 -3.76
CA ALA A 53 -0.50 12.73 -3.46
C ALA A 53 -0.18 11.31 -2.94
N ASN A 54 -1.21 10.50 -2.64
CA ASN A 54 -1.10 9.16 -2.05
C ASN A 54 -1.93 8.09 -2.78
N ILE A 55 -2.08 8.21 -4.11
CA ILE A 55 -2.81 7.24 -4.95
C ILE A 55 -2.30 5.80 -4.75
N TYR A 56 -0.99 5.62 -4.55
CA TYR A 56 -0.42 4.30 -4.25
C TYR A 56 -0.87 3.74 -2.91
N GLY A 57 -1.00 4.59 -1.88
CA GLY A 57 -1.57 4.19 -0.60
C GLY A 57 -3.01 3.71 -0.75
N LEU A 58 -3.81 4.37 -1.59
CA LEU A 58 -5.16 3.91 -1.93
C LEU A 58 -5.16 2.57 -2.67
N GLY A 59 -4.27 2.40 -3.63
CA GLY A 59 -4.08 1.12 -4.31
C GLY A 59 -3.78 -0.01 -3.33
N MET A 60 -2.78 0.19 -2.47
CA MET A 60 -2.39 -0.78 -1.44
C MET A 60 -3.51 -1.06 -0.44
N PHE A 61 -4.31 -0.06 -0.08
CA PHE A 61 -5.47 -0.26 0.78
C PHE A 61 -6.47 -1.23 0.14
N PHE A 62 -6.93 -0.94 -1.09
CA PHE A 62 -7.91 -1.80 -1.76
C PHE A 62 -7.36 -3.17 -2.14
N ASP A 63 -6.08 -3.26 -2.54
CA ASP A 63 -5.42 -4.53 -2.79
C ASP A 63 -5.35 -5.36 -1.52
N SER A 64 -5.00 -4.75 -0.38
CA SER A 64 -5.02 -5.43 0.91
C SER A 64 -6.42 -5.97 1.24
N LEU A 65 -7.48 -5.19 1.02
CA LEU A 65 -8.86 -5.65 1.22
C LEU A 65 -9.23 -6.85 0.34
N VAL A 66 -8.73 -6.89 -0.90
CA VAL A 66 -9.01 -7.97 -1.86
C VAL A 66 -8.07 -9.15 -1.73
N LEU A 67 -6.89 -9.02 -1.12
CA LEU A 67 -5.88 -10.08 -1.07
C LEU A 67 -5.69 -10.69 0.31
N ASN A 68 -5.69 -9.89 1.37
CA ASN A 68 -5.36 -10.38 2.71
C ASN A 68 -6.58 -11.03 3.35
N GLU A 69 -6.45 -12.26 3.87
CA GLU A 69 -7.55 -12.92 4.58
C GLU A 69 -7.96 -12.16 5.84
N GLN A 70 -7.01 -11.54 6.51
CA GLN A 70 -7.22 -10.71 7.68
C GLN A 70 -6.18 -9.59 7.66
N ILE A 71 -6.57 -8.42 8.14
CA ILE A 71 -5.72 -7.24 8.23
C ILE A 71 -5.74 -6.79 9.70
N PRO A 72 -4.67 -7.04 10.46
CA PRO A 72 -4.54 -6.47 11.78
C PRO A 72 -4.33 -4.96 11.67
N VAL A 73 -5.09 -4.21 12.47
CA VAL A 73 -5.09 -2.76 12.55
C VAL A 73 -4.47 -2.37 13.90
N PHE A 74 -3.16 -2.17 13.89
CA PHE A 74 -2.38 -1.93 15.11
C PHE A 74 -2.55 -0.51 15.64
N ASN A 75 -3.04 -0.37 16.88
CA ASN A 75 -3.07 0.87 17.66
C ASN A 75 -3.60 2.10 16.86
N TYR A 76 -4.54 1.88 15.95
CA TYR A 76 -5.01 2.95 15.05
C TYR A 76 -5.64 4.10 15.85
N GLY A 77 -6.30 3.78 16.96
CA GLY A 77 -6.90 4.74 17.88
C GLY A 77 -5.90 5.70 18.51
N ASP A 78 -4.64 5.30 18.66
CA ASP A 78 -3.58 6.18 19.18
C ASP A 78 -3.12 7.18 18.11
N THR A 79 -3.43 6.92 16.84
CA THR A 79 -3.02 7.73 15.68
C THR A 79 -4.12 8.61 15.14
N PHE A 80 -5.33 8.06 15.02
CA PHE A 80 -6.51 8.72 14.48
C PHE A 80 -7.71 8.41 15.37
N ASP A 81 -8.68 9.32 15.38
CA ASP A 81 -9.95 9.14 16.09
C ASP A 81 -9.78 8.76 17.57
N MET A 82 -8.78 9.36 18.24
CA MET A 82 -8.50 9.17 19.67
C MET A 82 -9.78 9.28 20.51
N GLY A 83 -10.02 8.27 21.34
CA GLY A 83 -11.20 8.19 22.20
C GLY A 83 -12.41 7.48 21.59
N LEU A 84 -12.37 7.08 20.31
CA LEU A 84 -13.39 6.21 19.71
C LEU A 84 -12.97 4.74 19.78
N ASN A 85 -13.91 3.86 20.09
CA ASN A 85 -13.73 2.42 19.92
C ASN A 85 -13.66 2.07 18.42
N PHE A 86 -13.01 0.96 18.07
CA PHE A 86 -12.79 0.59 16.66
C PHE A 86 -14.10 0.54 15.85
N ASP A 87 -15.14 -0.08 16.40
CA ASP A 87 -16.46 -0.23 15.77
C ASP A 87 -17.20 1.09 15.51
N GLN A 88 -16.79 2.17 16.19
CA GLN A 88 -17.33 3.51 16.00
C GLN A 88 -16.62 4.29 14.88
N ARG A 89 -15.47 3.79 14.39
CA ARG A 89 -14.66 4.47 13.36
C ARG A 89 -15.19 4.20 11.96
N MET A 90 -15.00 5.16 11.06
CA MET A 90 -15.41 4.99 9.66
C MET A 90 -14.68 3.83 8.99
N LEU A 91 -13.42 3.60 9.34
CA LEU A 91 -12.63 2.46 8.87
C LEU A 91 -13.28 1.10 9.19
N ALA A 92 -13.96 0.94 10.33
CA ALA A 92 -14.57 -0.34 10.71
C ALA A 92 -15.73 -0.75 9.79
N ARG A 93 -16.33 0.20 9.06
CA ARG A 93 -17.38 -0.08 8.07
C ARG A 93 -16.92 -0.97 6.92
N VAL A 94 -15.61 -1.13 6.73
CA VAL A 94 -15.05 -2.14 5.83
C VAL A 94 -15.59 -3.54 6.15
N ASN A 95 -15.81 -3.84 7.43
CA ASN A 95 -16.32 -5.13 7.88
C ASN A 95 -17.83 -5.32 7.61
N ASP A 96 -18.57 -4.27 7.24
CA ASP A 96 -20.00 -4.37 6.94
C ASP A 96 -20.27 -5.13 5.63
N TYR A 97 -19.27 -5.23 4.74
CA TYR A 97 -19.44 -5.71 3.37
C TYR A 97 -18.96 -7.16 3.14
N GLY A 98 -18.96 -7.99 4.18
CA GLY A 98 -18.61 -9.41 4.06
C GLY A 98 -18.19 -10.07 5.35
N ASN A 99 -17.26 -11.03 5.23
CA ASN A 99 -16.56 -11.57 6.40
C ASN A 99 -15.65 -10.47 6.97
N PRO A 100 -15.55 -10.33 8.31
CA PRO A 100 -14.63 -9.39 8.94
C PRO A 100 -13.22 -9.52 8.36
N VAL A 101 -12.68 -8.40 7.87
CA VAL A 101 -11.34 -8.31 7.28
C VAL A 101 -10.41 -7.55 8.21
N LEU A 102 -10.89 -6.45 8.81
CA LEU A 102 -10.11 -5.64 9.72
C LEU A 102 -10.28 -6.14 11.16
N PHE A 103 -9.16 -6.38 11.84
CA PHE A 103 -9.11 -6.80 13.23
C PHE A 103 -8.33 -5.77 14.02
N ASP A 104 -8.95 -5.16 15.03
CA ASP A 104 -8.31 -4.17 15.89
C ASP A 104 -7.26 -4.88 16.76
N VAL A 105 -6.03 -4.40 16.75
CA VAL A 105 -4.93 -4.97 17.54
C VAL A 105 -4.33 -3.90 18.42
N ASN A 106 -4.41 -4.09 19.73
CA ASN A 106 -3.85 -3.18 20.71
C ASN A 106 -2.59 -3.79 21.31
N VAL A 107 -1.45 -3.20 21.01
CA VAL A 107 -0.17 -3.58 21.63
C VAL A 107 0.04 -2.72 22.85
N GLN A 108 0.20 -3.37 24.01
CA GLN A 108 0.31 -2.72 25.30
C GLN A 108 1.53 -3.22 26.07
N TYR A 109 1.85 -2.54 27.18
CA TYR A 109 2.82 -2.98 28.18
C TYR A 109 4.18 -3.42 27.61
N ASP A 110 4.68 -4.59 28.04
CA ASP A 110 6.04 -5.06 27.77
C ASP A 110 6.29 -5.31 26.29
N ALA A 111 5.26 -5.76 25.56
CA ALA A 111 5.31 -5.93 24.12
C ALA A 111 5.62 -4.61 23.40
N TYR A 112 4.91 -3.54 23.76
CA TYR A 112 5.16 -2.21 23.22
C TYR A 112 6.53 -1.67 23.63
N TRP A 113 6.89 -1.77 24.92
CA TRP A 113 8.14 -1.20 25.43
C TRP A 113 9.40 -1.86 24.86
N THR A 114 9.33 -3.16 24.57
CA THR A 114 10.43 -3.90 23.93
C THR A 114 10.72 -3.35 22.55
N VAL A 115 9.67 -3.22 21.72
CA VAL A 115 9.79 -2.68 20.35
C VAL A 115 10.17 -1.20 20.37
N LYS A 116 9.58 -0.42 21.28
CA LYS A 116 9.90 0.99 21.47
C LYS A 116 11.37 1.24 21.75
N ARG A 117 12.00 0.44 22.62
CA ARG A 117 13.41 0.63 22.94
C ARG A 117 14.29 0.41 21.71
N ALA A 118 14.07 -0.67 20.97
CA ALA A 118 14.80 -0.95 19.72
C ALA A 118 14.58 0.14 18.65
N ALA A 119 13.34 0.58 18.47
CA ALA A 119 13.00 1.65 17.53
C ALA A 119 13.65 2.99 17.88
N LEU A 120 13.74 3.34 19.17
CA LEU A 120 14.44 4.56 19.61
C LEU A 120 15.95 4.47 19.37
N ASP A 121 16.55 3.30 19.57
CA ASP A 121 17.97 3.11 19.33
C ASP A 121 18.31 3.24 17.84
N GLU A 122 17.47 2.72 16.94
CA GLU A 122 17.63 2.93 15.50
C GLU A 122 17.36 4.37 15.07
N LEU A 123 16.32 5.01 15.60
CA LEU A 123 16.02 6.41 15.30
C LEU A 123 17.21 7.32 15.64
N LYS A 124 17.84 7.11 16.81
CA LYS A 124 19.03 7.86 17.22
C LYS A 124 20.18 7.72 16.23
N LYS A 125 20.44 6.50 15.73
CA LYS A 125 21.50 6.26 14.73
C LYS A 125 21.23 7.04 13.46
N ILE A 126 20.00 6.94 12.95
CA ILE A 126 19.55 7.64 11.75
C ILE A 126 19.71 9.17 11.90
N SER A 127 19.39 9.72 13.07
CA SER A 127 19.47 11.16 13.32
C SER A 127 20.87 11.70 13.64
N THR A 128 21.85 10.84 13.92
CA THR A 128 23.25 11.25 14.14
C THR A 128 24.09 11.34 12.86
N GLU A 129 23.57 10.86 11.73
CA GLU A 129 24.25 10.94 10.43
C GLU A 129 24.05 12.34 9.81
N GLU A 130 25.12 12.99 9.34
CA GLU A 130 25.23 14.44 9.04
C GLU A 130 24.42 14.95 7.81
N HIS A 131 23.25 14.40 7.51
CA HIS A 131 22.45 14.81 6.36
C HIS A 131 21.03 15.24 6.77
N PRO A 132 20.80 16.55 6.96
CA PRO A 132 19.47 17.05 7.27
C PRO A 132 18.51 16.72 6.13
N LEU A 133 17.29 16.33 6.49
CA LEU A 133 16.21 16.13 5.53
C LEU A 133 15.90 17.45 4.80
N ASP A 134 15.64 17.38 3.49
CA ASP A 134 15.25 18.52 2.68
C ASP A 134 14.00 19.22 3.26
N GLU A 135 14.08 20.54 3.49
CA GLU A 135 13.00 21.36 4.07
C GLU A 135 11.66 21.21 3.33
N THR A 136 11.70 21.05 2.01
CA THR A 136 10.48 20.90 1.23
C THR A 136 9.87 19.49 1.37
N VAL A 137 10.71 18.49 1.67
CA VAL A 137 10.23 17.15 2.06
C VAL A 137 9.60 17.19 3.45
N ILE A 138 10.24 17.87 4.41
CA ILE A 138 9.69 18.12 5.75
C ILE A 138 8.33 18.80 5.64
N THR A 139 8.26 19.92 4.91
CA THR A 139 7.03 20.69 4.70
C THR A 139 5.92 19.84 4.08
N SER A 140 6.25 19.01 3.08
CA SER A 140 5.29 18.08 2.47
C SER A 140 4.73 17.09 3.50
N ILE A 141 5.58 16.50 4.36
CA ILE A 141 5.13 15.54 5.37
C ILE A 141 4.24 16.21 6.39
N LEU A 142 4.66 17.34 6.95
CA LEU A 142 3.89 18.04 7.97
C LEU A 142 2.52 18.47 7.45
N SER A 143 2.46 18.96 6.20
CA SER A 143 1.20 19.29 5.52
C SER A 143 0.30 18.06 5.37
N GLU A 144 0.86 16.91 5.02
CA GLU A 144 0.10 15.66 4.89
C GLU A 144 -0.37 15.11 6.23
N LEU A 145 0.46 15.17 7.27
CA LEU A 145 0.07 14.75 8.61
C LEU A 145 -1.06 15.61 9.15
N ALA A 146 -1.01 16.92 8.89
CA ALA A 146 -2.10 17.84 9.22
C ALA A 146 -3.38 17.48 8.46
N ALA A 147 -3.32 17.32 7.13
CA ALA A 147 -4.47 16.96 6.30
C ALA A 147 -5.06 15.57 6.62
N ALA A 148 -4.23 14.64 7.09
CA ALA A 148 -4.65 13.32 7.53
C ALA A 148 -5.24 13.32 8.95
N GLU A 149 -5.12 14.44 9.68
CA GLU A 149 -5.42 14.59 11.10
C GLU A 149 -4.62 13.61 11.98
N TYR A 150 -3.34 13.45 11.66
CA TYR A 150 -2.43 12.59 12.42
C TYR A 150 -2.19 13.15 13.81
N LYS A 151 -2.61 12.40 14.83
CA LYS A 151 -2.61 12.85 16.24
C LYS A 151 -1.66 12.05 17.13
N TRP A 152 -0.92 11.08 16.59
CA TRP A 152 -0.01 10.29 17.42
C TRP A 152 1.19 11.12 17.86
N VAL A 153 1.38 11.26 19.18
CA VAL A 153 2.48 12.02 19.78
C VAL A 153 3.23 11.14 20.79
N PRO A 154 3.98 10.12 20.33
CA PRO A 154 4.73 9.27 21.24
C PRO A 154 5.88 10.04 21.90
N HIS A 155 6.11 9.78 23.19
CA HIS A 155 7.26 10.31 23.92
C HIS A 155 8.55 9.64 23.46
N LEU A 156 9.53 10.43 23.00
CA LEU A 156 10.80 9.93 22.47
C LEU A 156 11.92 9.81 23.52
N SER A 157 11.57 9.92 24.81
CA SER A 157 12.55 9.86 25.92
C SER A 157 13.59 10.98 25.78
N ASP A 158 14.80 10.78 26.28
CA ASP A 158 15.87 11.80 26.27
C ASP A 158 16.26 12.27 24.86
N PHE A 159 15.92 11.50 23.81
CA PHE A 159 16.14 11.92 22.42
C PHE A 159 15.28 13.14 22.04
N GLU A 160 14.11 13.32 22.66
CA GLU A 160 13.28 14.49 22.36
C GLU A 160 13.97 15.80 22.73
N ALA A 161 14.81 15.78 23.77
CA ALA A 161 15.57 16.94 24.23
C ALA A 161 16.71 17.35 23.29
N THR A 162 17.10 16.47 22.35
CA THR A 162 18.12 16.80 21.33
C THR A 162 17.51 17.47 20.09
N LEU A 163 16.18 17.51 19.98
CA LEU A 163 15.45 18.11 18.86
C LEU A 163 15.05 19.55 19.21
N THR A 164 15.37 20.49 18.33
CA THR A 164 15.32 21.92 18.62
C THR A 164 14.00 22.58 18.21
N SER A 165 13.35 22.06 17.16
CA SER A 165 12.07 22.55 16.65
C SER A 165 10.93 21.55 16.85
N ASP A 166 9.70 22.03 16.87
CA ASP A 166 8.53 21.16 16.93
C ASP A 166 8.33 20.35 15.64
N ASP A 167 8.76 20.90 14.50
CA ASP A 167 8.80 20.21 13.20
C ASP A 167 9.74 19.00 13.26
N GLU A 168 10.96 19.17 13.78
CA GLU A 168 11.91 18.07 13.98
C GLU A 168 11.32 16.99 14.90
N LYS A 169 10.66 17.38 15.99
CA LYS A 169 9.99 16.43 16.89
C LYS A 169 8.87 15.67 16.17
N GLN A 170 8.08 16.36 15.35
CA GLN A 170 6.97 15.73 14.63
C GLN A 170 7.48 14.76 13.55
N ILE A 171 8.53 15.13 12.81
CA ILE A 171 9.20 14.22 11.86
C ILE A 171 9.82 13.03 12.59
N ALA A 172 10.52 13.24 13.69
CA ALA A 172 11.12 12.16 14.48
C ALA A 172 10.06 11.19 15.02
N ARG A 173 8.91 11.70 15.49
CA ARG A 173 7.76 10.89 15.91
C ARG A 173 7.15 10.11 14.74
N PHE A 174 7.03 10.75 13.58
CA PHE A 174 6.58 10.07 12.38
C PHE A 174 7.52 8.92 12.01
N LEU A 175 8.83 9.15 11.90
CA LEU A 175 9.82 8.10 11.62
C LEU A 175 9.80 7.00 12.69
N PHE A 176 9.78 7.38 13.97
CA PHE A 176 9.65 6.45 15.08
C PHE A 176 8.47 5.49 14.90
N GLY A 177 7.32 6.01 14.46
CA GLY A 177 6.16 5.18 14.19
C GLY A 177 6.39 4.09 13.15
N GLY A 178 7.10 4.40 12.07
CA GLY A 178 7.43 3.41 11.06
C GLY A 178 8.39 2.32 11.57
N LEU A 179 9.30 2.67 12.47
CA LEU A 179 10.20 1.71 13.11
C LEU A 179 9.44 0.78 14.06
N ILE A 180 8.46 1.30 14.80
CA ILE A 180 7.56 0.48 15.62
C ILE A 180 6.83 -0.56 14.77
N PHE A 181 6.17 -0.14 13.68
CA PHE A 181 5.45 -1.06 12.79
C PHE A 181 6.37 -2.06 12.08
N THR A 182 7.60 -1.64 11.76
CA THR A 182 8.64 -2.56 11.26
C THR A 182 9.01 -3.60 12.31
N GLY A 183 9.17 -3.21 13.58
CA GLY A 183 9.42 -4.13 14.68
C GLY A 183 8.29 -5.12 14.89
N TYR A 184 7.02 -4.69 14.78
CA TYR A 184 5.87 -5.59 14.80
C TYR A 184 5.92 -6.61 13.66
N ALA A 185 6.22 -6.16 12.43
CA ALA A 185 6.32 -7.06 11.28
C ALA A 185 7.44 -8.10 11.46
N GLN A 186 8.59 -7.68 12.03
CA GLN A 186 9.68 -8.59 12.37
C GLN A 186 9.26 -9.65 13.40
N LEU A 187 8.57 -9.25 14.47
CA LEU A 187 8.08 -10.17 15.50
C LEU A 187 7.04 -11.16 14.97
N LEU A 188 6.25 -10.75 13.96
CA LEU A 188 5.29 -11.62 13.26
C LEU A 188 5.95 -12.55 12.23
N GLY A 189 7.23 -12.32 11.89
CA GLY A 189 7.87 -12.95 10.72
C GLY A 189 7.10 -12.66 9.43
N GLY A 190 6.51 -11.48 9.34
CA GLY A 190 5.58 -11.08 8.29
C GLY A 190 6.03 -9.84 7.54
N GLU A 191 5.11 -9.24 6.81
CA GLU A 191 5.37 -8.13 5.90
C GLU A 191 4.97 -6.79 6.53
N HIS A 192 5.78 -5.76 6.32
CA HIS A 192 5.40 -4.38 6.61
C HIS A 192 5.01 -3.68 5.32
N LEU A 193 3.70 -3.45 5.12
CA LEU A 193 3.20 -2.64 4.02
C LEU A 193 3.36 -1.15 4.38
N MET A 194 4.48 -0.58 3.96
CA MET A 194 4.81 0.83 4.19
C MET A 194 4.20 1.74 3.13
N GLN A 195 3.69 2.91 3.55
CA GLN A 195 3.34 3.97 2.63
C GLN A 195 4.59 4.41 1.84
N PRO A 196 4.54 4.66 0.52
CA PRO A 196 5.75 4.90 -0.26
C PRO A 196 6.52 6.14 0.18
N LYS A 197 5.84 7.18 0.67
CA LYS A 197 6.50 8.38 1.21
C LYS A 197 7.26 8.10 2.50
N ARG A 198 6.66 7.32 3.43
CA ARG A 198 7.37 6.84 4.62
C ARG A 198 8.59 6.00 4.24
N SER A 199 8.44 5.09 3.28
CA SER A 199 9.55 4.29 2.75
C SER A 199 10.66 5.18 2.18
N ARG A 200 10.30 6.14 1.32
CA ARG A 200 11.25 7.13 0.78
C ARG A 200 11.98 7.88 1.87
N LEU A 201 11.27 8.31 2.91
CA LEU A 201 11.87 9.02 4.04
C LEU A 201 12.84 8.18 4.85
N PHE A 202 12.49 6.92 5.11
CA PHE A 202 13.43 6.00 5.73
C PHE A 202 14.66 5.79 4.87
N LEU A 203 14.49 5.64 3.57
CA LEU A 203 15.59 5.46 2.64
C LEU A 203 16.46 6.72 2.57
N ASP A 204 15.85 7.90 2.45
CA ASP A 204 16.55 9.20 2.46
C ASP A 204 17.36 9.36 3.75
N ALA A 205 16.75 9.07 4.90
CA ALA A 205 17.39 9.22 6.20
C ALA A 205 18.47 8.16 6.49
N SER A 206 18.39 6.96 5.89
CA SER A 206 19.33 5.85 6.18
C SER A 206 20.42 5.64 5.14
N LEU A 207 20.18 6.03 3.89
CA LEU A 207 21.10 5.72 2.81
C LEU A 207 22.14 6.81 2.57
N ASN A 208 21.92 8.01 3.11
CA ASN A 208 22.84 9.13 2.99
C ASN A 208 23.33 9.31 1.54
N ILE A 209 22.37 9.53 0.62
CA ILE A 209 22.67 9.69 -0.81
C ILE A 209 22.53 11.17 -1.17
N ASP A 210 23.66 11.81 -1.48
CA ASP A 210 23.67 13.14 -2.06
C ASP A 210 23.25 13.06 -3.54
N SER A 211 22.04 13.53 -3.87
CA SER A 211 21.52 13.45 -5.25
C SER A 211 20.47 14.50 -5.55
N ASP A 212 20.50 14.99 -6.80
CA ASP A 212 19.41 15.73 -7.43
C ASP A 212 18.09 14.93 -7.42
N ARG A 213 16.98 15.67 -7.25
CA ARG A 213 15.61 15.14 -7.03
C ARG A 213 15.08 14.20 -8.10
N ALA A 214 15.43 14.43 -9.37
CA ALA A 214 14.82 13.71 -10.49
C ALA A 214 15.13 12.21 -10.49
N ASP A 215 16.27 11.81 -9.90
CA ASP A 215 16.71 10.41 -9.86
C ASP A 215 16.82 9.85 -8.43
N LEU A 216 16.42 10.63 -7.42
CA LEU A 216 16.64 10.30 -6.00
C LEU A 216 16.01 8.95 -5.65
N GLU A 217 14.73 8.74 -5.96
CA GLU A 217 14.01 7.49 -5.65
C GLU A 217 14.69 6.26 -6.26
N LYS A 218 15.05 6.33 -7.54
CA LYS A 218 15.76 5.24 -8.23
C LYS A 218 17.11 4.94 -7.60
N LYS A 219 17.85 5.97 -7.14
CA LYS A 219 19.13 5.82 -6.46
C LYS A 219 18.97 5.25 -5.06
N LEU A 220 17.94 5.67 -4.31
CA LEU A 220 17.60 5.11 -3.00
C LEU A 220 17.32 3.61 -3.10
N PHE A 221 16.43 3.20 -4.01
CA PHE A 221 16.12 1.78 -4.19
C PHE A 221 17.32 0.97 -4.69
N LYS A 222 18.17 1.57 -5.54
CA LYS A 222 19.42 0.93 -5.98
C LYS A 222 20.38 0.74 -4.80
N ALA A 223 20.62 1.77 -4.01
CA ALA A 223 21.51 1.68 -2.85
C ALA A 223 20.96 0.74 -1.77
N LEU A 224 19.64 0.67 -1.58
CA LEU A 224 18.99 -0.34 -0.75
C LEU A 224 19.34 -1.75 -1.23
N LYS A 225 19.18 -2.02 -2.53
CA LYS A 225 19.54 -3.32 -3.14
C LYS A 225 21.02 -3.66 -2.96
N GLU A 226 21.90 -2.67 -3.04
CA GLU A 226 23.35 -2.86 -2.89
C GLU A 226 23.77 -3.07 -1.42
N ARG A 227 23.09 -2.45 -0.45
CA ARG A 227 23.42 -2.53 0.98
C ARG A 227 22.73 -3.66 1.73
N ALA A 228 21.59 -4.13 1.25
CA ALA A 228 20.89 -5.24 1.86
C ALA A 228 21.74 -6.51 1.80
N GLN A 229 22.14 -7.02 2.97
CA GLN A 229 22.89 -8.28 3.10
C GLN A 229 22.00 -9.51 2.84
N THR A 230 20.69 -9.33 2.88
CA THR A 230 19.68 -10.26 2.38
C THR A 230 19.41 -9.98 0.89
N ALA A 231 19.18 -11.03 0.11
CA ALA A 231 18.75 -10.88 -1.27
C ALA A 231 17.48 -10.01 -1.31
N VAL A 232 17.60 -8.75 -1.75
CA VAL A 232 16.45 -7.97 -2.22
C VAL A 232 16.05 -8.60 -3.53
N ALA A 233 15.30 -9.68 -3.42
CA ALA A 233 14.77 -10.36 -4.58
C ALA A 233 13.64 -9.51 -5.15
N ASP A 234 13.72 -9.28 -6.46
CA ASP A 234 12.65 -8.64 -7.19
C ASP A 234 11.42 -9.55 -7.10
N VAL A 235 10.42 -9.11 -6.33
CA VAL A 235 9.09 -9.71 -6.39
C VAL A 235 8.55 -9.39 -7.78
N PRO A 236 8.09 -10.38 -8.56
CA PRO A 236 7.54 -10.13 -9.88
C PRO A 236 6.37 -9.17 -9.74
N TRP A 237 6.25 -8.27 -10.71
CA TRP A 237 5.12 -7.36 -10.78
C TRP A 237 3.80 -8.13 -10.59
N LEU A 238 3.01 -7.69 -9.62
CA LEU A 238 1.67 -8.20 -9.34
C LEU A 238 0.66 -7.12 -9.77
N PRO A 239 -0.36 -7.48 -10.59
CA PRO A 239 -1.38 -6.52 -11.01
C PRO A 239 -2.16 -5.99 -9.81
N THR A 240 -2.40 -4.69 -9.76
CA THR A 240 -3.22 -4.07 -8.71
C THR A 240 -4.71 -4.18 -9.06
N PHE A 241 -5.57 -4.57 -8.11
CA PHE A 241 -7.01 -4.61 -8.28
C PHE A 241 -7.64 -3.22 -8.35
N PHE A 242 -6.92 -2.19 -7.91
CA PHE A 242 -7.46 -0.84 -7.75
C PHE A 242 -8.03 -0.24 -9.05
N PRO A 243 -7.35 -0.24 -10.22
CA PRO A 243 -7.94 0.19 -11.48
C PRO A 243 -9.17 -0.63 -11.89
N TYR A 244 -9.16 -1.94 -11.62
CA TYR A 244 -10.29 -2.81 -11.90
C TYR A 244 -11.51 -2.42 -11.05
N LEU A 245 -11.33 -2.16 -9.76
CA LEU A 245 -12.38 -1.66 -8.87
C LEU A 245 -12.90 -0.29 -9.33
N LEU A 246 -12.02 0.64 -9.70
CA LEU A 246 -12.39 1.96 -10.23
C LEU A 246 -13.23 1.85 -11.52
N SER A 247 -12.97 0.84 -12.36
CA SER A 247 -13.71 0.63 -13.60
C SER A 247 -15.17 0.19 -13.38
N GLN A 248 -15.47 -0.39 -12.21
CA GLN A 248 -16.77 -0.97 -11.89
C GLN A 248 -17.57 -0.09 -10.92
N ALA A 249 -16.88 0.68 -10.08
CA ALA A 249 -17.48 1.51 -9.04
C ALA A 249 -17.91 2.89 -9.56
N ARG A 250 -18.94 3.46 -8.92
CA ARG A 250 -19.37 4.85 -9.13
C ARG A 250 -19.29 5.71 -7.89
N THR A 251 -19.17 5.10 -6.71
CA THR A 251 -19.09 5.75 -5.39
C THR A 251 -18.04 5.02 -4.54
N PRO A 252 -17.51 5.64 -3.47
CA PRO A 252 -16.53 4.98 -2.60
C PRO A 252 -17.11 3.73 -1.94
N THR A 253 -18.36 3.81 -1.48
CA THR A 253 -19.11 2.66 -0.93
C THR A 253 -19.28 1.54 -1.96
N GLY A 254 -19.64 1.87 -3.20
CA GLY A 254 -19.76 0.87 -4.26
C GLY A 254 -18.43 0.17 -4.54
N MET A 255 -17.31 0.89 -4.41
CA MET A 255 -15.97 0.31 -4.55
C MET A 255 -15.68 -0.72 -3.45
N LEU A 256 -16.09 -0.42 -2.21
CA LEU A 256 -15.97 -1.34 -1.08
C LEU A 256 -16.87 -2.57 -1.24
N GLU A 257 -18.10 -2.40 -1.73
CA GLU A 257 -19.02 -3.50 -2.06
C GLU A 257 -18.40 -4.46 -3.09
N ILE A 258 -17.85 -3.92 -4.18
CA ILE A 258 -17.22 -4.71 -5.24
C ILE A 258 -15.95 -5.41 -4.72
N ALA A 259 -15.13 -4.73 -3.90
CA ALA A 259 -13.98 -5.36 -3.26
C ALA A 259 -14.40 -6.54 -2.37
N GLY A 260 -15.47 -6.38 -1.58
CA GLY A 260 -16.05 -7.45 -0.77
C GLY A 260 -16.57 -8.62 -1.61
N GLN A 261 -17.22 -8.35 -2.74
CA GLN A 261 -17.67 -9.38 -3.68
C GLN A 261 -16.49 -10.14 -4.32
N LEU A 262 -15.49 -9.42 -4.81
CA LEU A 262 -14.29 -10.01 -5.42
C LEU A 262 -13.56 -10.90 -4.43
N ARG A 263 -13.36 -10.44 -3.20
CA ARG A 263 -12.78 -11.23 -2.10
C ARG A 263 -13.42 -12.61 -1.92
N ARG A 264 -14.73 -12.73 -2.14
CA ARG A 264 -15.49 -14.00 -2.02
C ARG A 264 -15.56 -14.78 -3.31
N SER A 265 -15.09 -14.21 -4.43
CA SER A 265 -15.15 -14.88 -5.72
C SER A 265 -14.19 -16.08 -5.76
N PRO A 266 -14.61 -17.21 -6.38
CA PRO A 266 -13.72 -18.36 -6.54
C PRO A 266 -12.40 -18.01 -7.23
N GLU A 267 -12.41 -17.05 -8.16
CA GLU A 267 -11.25 -16.55 -8.88
C GLU A 267 -10.21 -15.90 -7.97
N VAL A 268 -10.64 -15.06 -7.02
CA VAL A 268 -9.74 -14.41 -6.06
C VAL A 268 -9.26 -15.40 -5.01
N VAL A 269 -10.11 -16.33 -4.56
CA VAL A 269 -9.69 -17.39 -3.65
C VAL A 269 -8.57 -18.23 -4.28
N GLU A 270 -8.73 -18.65 -5.54
CA GLU A 270 -7.69 -19.38 -6.27
C GLU A 270 -6.43 -18.52 -6.49
N TYR A 271 -6.60 -17.22 -6.77
CA TYR A 271 -5.48 -16.28 -6.92
C TYR A 271 -4.68 -16.14 -5.62
N ARG A 272 -5.34 -16.00 -4.47
CA ARG A 272 -4.68 -15.89 -3.16
C ARG A 272 -3.91 -17.15 -2.80
N GLN A 273 -4.47 -18.33 -3.08
CA GLN A 273 -3.77 -19.60 -2.89
C GLN A 273 -2.49 -19.65 -3.73
N TRP A 274 -2.60 -19.32 -5.02
CA TRP A 274 -1.44 -19.24 -5.90
C TRP A 274 -0.41 -18.20 -5.43
N LEU A 275 -0.85 -17.01 -5.01
CA LEU A 275 0.03 -15.96 -4.52
C LEU A 275 0.75 -16.38 -3.23
N GLY A 276 0.04 -17.03 -2.32
CA GLY A 276 0.60 -17.61 -1.10
C GLY A 276 1.68 -18.66 -1.40
N GLU A 277 1.45 -19.54 -2.37
CA GLU A 277 2.48 -20.48 -2.84
C GLU A 277 3.73 -19.75 -3.38
N VAL A 278 3.53 -18.69 -4.18
CA VAL A 278 4.63 -17.90 -4.74
C VAL A 278 5.44 -17.22 -3.63
N MET A 279 4.76 -16.60 -2.66
CA MET A 279 5.41 -15.92 -1.54
C MET A 279 6.13 -16.89 -0.59
N GLU A 280 5.59 -18.10 -0.39
CA GLU A 280 6.26 -19.13 0.41
C GLU A 280 7.52 -19.65 -0.28
N LEU A 281 7.45 -19.92 -1.59
CA LEU A 281 8.63 -20.31 -2.38
C LEU A 281 9.69 -19.20 -2.35
N HIS A 282 9.28 -17.94 -2.48
CA HIS A 282 10.17 -16.81 -2.34
C HIS A 282 10.85 -16.77 -0.96
N ARG A 283 10.09 -16.94 0.13
CA ARG A 283 10.61 -16.97 1.49
C ARG A 283 11.61 -18.11 1.70
N GLN A 284 11.33 -19.29 1.14
CA GLN A 284 12.17 -20.48 1.30
C GLN A 284 13.47 -20.41 0.49
N TYR A 285 13.42 -19.90 -0.74
CA TYR A 285 14.53 -19.99 -1.69
C TYR A 285 15.19 -18.64 -2.01
N GLY A 286 14.65 -17.53 -1.50
CA GLY A 286 15.09 -16.18 -1.82
C GLY A 286 14.87 -15.79 -3.29
N ARG A 287 14.05 -16.55 -4.03
CA ARG A 287 13.71 -16.31 -5.43
C ARG A 287 12.44 -17.06 -5.80
N ILE A 288 11.75 -16.59 -6.84
CA ILE A 288 10.57 -17.27 -7.38
C ILE A 288 11.02 -18.20 -8.51
N PRO A 289 10.53 -19.46 -8.54
CA PRO A 289 10.90 -20.37 -9.62
C PRO A 289 10.45 -19.85 -11.00
N PRO A 290 11.25 -20.06 -12.08
CA PRO A 290 10.91 -19.59 -13.42
C PRO A 290 9.55 -20.06 -13.94
N GLU A 291 9.08 -21.21 -13.47
CA GLU A 291 7.75 -21.75 -13.80
C GLU A 291 6.63 -20.83 -13.34
N LYS A 292 6.71 -20.30 -12.10
CA LYS A 292 5.72 -19.39 -11.53
C LYS A 292 5.80 -18.00 -12.18
N GLU A 293 7.01 -17.51 -12.47
CA GLU A 293 7.19 -16.27 -13.24
C GLU A 293 6.61 -16.38 -14.65
N GLY A 294 6.79 -17.53 -15.30
CA GLY A 294 6.27 -17.83 -16.63
C GLY A 294 4.74 -17.76 -16.70
N GLU A 295 4.03 -18.09 -15.62
CA GLU A 295 2.58 -17.97 -15.58
C GLU A 295 2.10 -16.51 -15.68
N ILE A 296 2.68 -15.60 -14.88
CA ILE A 296 2.34 -14.16 -14.92
C ILE A 296 2.73 -13.58 -16.28
N ARG A 297 3.95 -13.89 -16.73
CA ARG A 297 4.48 -13.44 -18.03
C ARG A 297 3.56 -13.86 -19.17
N SER A 298 3.06 -15.09 -19.15
CA SER A 298 2.15 -15.58 -20.19
C SER A 298 0.83 -14.80 -20.24
N VAL A 299 0.30 -14.34 -19.10
CA VAL A 299 -0.91 -13.50 -19.04
C VAL A 299 -0.61 -12.12 -19.61
N VAL A 300 0.51 -11.51 -19.23
CA VAL A 300 0.95 -10.21 -19.74
C VAL A 300 1.17 -10.26 -21.25
N GLU A 301 1.96 -11.22 -21.74
CA GLU A 301 2.24 -11.43 -23.16
C GLU A 301 0.98 -11.76 -23.98
N TYR A 302 0.01 -12.45 -23.38
CA TYR A 302 -1.28 -12.70 -24.01
C TYR A 302 -2.07 -11.39 -24.16
N VAL A 303 -2.15 -10.58 -23.09
CA VAL A 303 -2.80 -9.25 -23.13
C VAL A 303 -2.09 -8.32 -24.12
N ASP A 304 -0.76 -8.32 -24.14
CA ASP A 304 0.06 -7.55 -25.10
C ASP A 304 -0.22 -7.92 -26.55
N ARG A 305 -0.23 -9.21 -26.87
CA ARG A 305 -0.52 -9.69 -28.23
C ARG A 305 -1.93 -9.33 -28.68
N GLN A 306 -2.90 -9.39 -27.77
CA GLN A 306 -4.29 -9.09 -28.08
C GLN A 306 -4.57 -7.58 -28.19
N LEU A 307 -3.82 -6.74 -27.45
CA LEU A 307 -3.87 -5.28 -27.54
C LEU A 307 -3.08 -4.71 -28.72
N GLY A 308 -2.50 -5.57 -29.57
CA GLY A 308 -1.61 -5.20 -30.66
C GLY A 308 -2.03 -3.91 -31.39
N SER A 309 -1.09 -2.95 -31.46
CA SER A 309 -1.14 -1.71 -32.26
C SER A 309 -1.94 -0.50 -31.76
N VAL A 310 -2.29 -0.40 -30.47
CA VAL A 310 -2.67 0.91 -29.89
C VAL A 310 -1.62 1.34 -28.86
N SER A 311 -0.79 2.29 -29.29
CA SER A 311 0.21 3.06 -28.54
C SER A 311 1.55 2.37 -28.26
N SER A 312 2.61 3.08 -28.67
CA SER A 312 4.01 2.93 -28.30
C SER A 312 4.20 3.12 -26.79
N LEU A 313 3.77 2.16 -26.00
CA LEU A 313 4.09 2.08 -24.58
C LEU A 313 5.22 1.06 -24.37
N PRO A 314 6.17 1.34 -23.47
CA PRO A 314 7.41 0.58 -23.39
C PRO A 314 7.14 -0.86 -22.96
N LYS A 315 8.00 -1.76 -23.46
CA LYS A 315 8.07 -3.15 -23.03
C LYS A 315 8.22 -3.18 -21.50
N LEU A 316 7.31 -3.88 -20.82
CA LEU A 316 7.44 -4.16 -19.40
C LEU A 316 8.79 -4.82 -19.14
N ASP A 317 9.66 -4.13 -18.41
CA ASP A 317 10.76 -4.77 -17.71
C ASP A 317 10.18 -5.32 -16.39
N LEU A 318 10.48 -6.57 -16.06
CA LEU A 318 9.88 -7.31 -14.92
C LEU A 318 10.24 -6.69 -13.55
N SER A 319 11.06 -5.64 -13.54
CA SER A 319 11.45 -4.84 -12.38
C SER A 319 10.71 -3.51 -12.23
N MET A 320 9.68 -3.23 -13.04
CA MET A 320 8.95 -1.96 -12.96
C MET A 320 8.08 -1.88 -11.70
N THR A 321 8.31 -0.83 -10.93
CA THR A 321 7.45 -0.41 -9.83
C THR A 321 6.26 0.39 -10.37
N ILE A 322 5.20 0.56 -9.58
CA ILE A 322 4.05 1.40 -9.99
C ILE A 322 4.47 2.89 -10.13
N ALA A 323 5.62 3.29 -9.55
CA ALA A 323 6.26 4.59 -9.77
C ALA A 323 6.74 4.77 -11.23
N ASP A 324 7.26 3.70 -11.85
CA ASP A 324 7.71 3.73 -13.24
C ASP A 324 6.54 3.92 -14.22
N VAL A 325 5.33 3.48 -13.87
CA VAL A 325 4.13 3.61 -14.71
C VAL A 325 3.53 5.03 -14.67
N ALA A 326 3.67 5.75 -13.55
CA ALA A 326 3.12 7.10 -13.39
C ALA A 326 4.02 8.22 -13.93
N ALA A 327 5.31 7.95 -14.14
CA ALA A 327 6.27 8.91 -14.68
C ALA A 327 6.13 9.17 -16.19
N PHE A 328 5.17 8.54 -16.88
CA PHE A 328 5.00 8.70 -18.33
C PHE A 328 4.08 9.87 -18.70
N PRO A 329 4.60 10.92 -19.37
CA PRO A 329 3.75 11.94 -19.96
C PRO A 329 3.25 11.42 -21.32
N VAL A 330 2.00 10.99 -21.41
CA VAL A 330 1.37 10.71 -22.72
C VAL A 330 0.04 11.45 -22.84
N SER A 331 0.08 12.57 -23.55
CA SER A 331 -1.08 13.28 -24.06
C SER A 331 -1.61 12.58 -25.32
N ILE A 332 -2.78 11.93 -25.24
CA ILE A 332 -3.53 11.48 -26.42
C ILE A 332 -4.60 12.54 -26.74
N PRO A 333 -4.58 13.16 -27.94
CA PRO A 333 -5.66 14.02 -28.38
C PRO A 333 -6.80 13.17 -28.99
N GLY A 334 -8.01 13.34 -28.47
CA GLY A 334 -9.23 12.78 -29.07
C GLY A 334 -10.06 11.91 -28.11
N LYS A 335 -11.25 12.40 -27.74
CA LYS A 335 -12.28 11.61 -27.04
C LYS A 335 -12.92 10.65 -28.05
N VAL A 336 -12.54 9.37 -28.02
CA VAL A 336 -13.34 8.30 -28.61
C VAL A 336 -13.66 7.31 -27.49
N ASP A 337 -14.94 7.13 -27.20
CA ASP A 337 -15.43 6.19 -26.21
C ASP A 337 -15.40 4.77 -26.82
N ILE A 338 -14.25 4.10 -26.70
CA ILE A 338 -13.96 2.75 -27.23
C ILE A 338 -14.47 1.62 -26.33
N THR A 339 -15.07 1.95 -25.18
CA THR A 339 -15.57 1.03 -24.16
C THR A 339 -16.52 -0.08 -24.68
N PRO A 340 -17.45 0.17 -25.64
CA PRO A 340 -18.37 -0.86 -26.14
C PRO A 340 -17.73 -1.87 -27.11
N VAL A 341 -16.72 -1.43 -27.87
CA VAL A 341 -15.98 -2.30 -28.82
C VAL A 341 -15.01 -3.19 -28.05
N LEU A 342 -14.39 -2.61 -27.02
CA LEU A 342 -13.50 -3.30 -26.09
C LEU A 342 -14.25 -4.38 -25.28
N SER A 343 -15.42 -4.10 -24.71
CA SER A 343 -16.16 -5.06 -23.87
C SER A 343 -16.52 -6.38 -24.59
N ASN A 344 -16.91 -6.31 -25.87
CA ASN A 344 -17.18 -7.49 -26.70
C ASN A 344 -15.91 -8.27 -27.06
N LEU A 345 -14.79 -7.57 -27.31
CA LEU A 345 -13.49 -8.19 -27.53
C LEU A 345 -12.99 -8.91 -26.27
N TRP A 346 -13.17 -8.29 -25.09
CA TRP A 346 -12.76 -8.83 -23.79
C TRP A 346 -13.59 -10.05 -23.37
N GLY A 347 -14.90 -10.06 -23.65
CA GLY A 347 -15.76 -11.22 -23.38
C GLY A 347 -15.31 -12.48 -24.13
N TRP A 348 -14.96 -12.33 -25.42
CA TRP A 348 -14.42 -13.41 -26.25
C TRP A 348 -13.00 -13.85 -25.83
N MET A 349 -12.15 -12.88 -25.44
CA MET A 349 -10.78 -13.13 -24.98
C MET A 349 -10.75 -13.89 -23.64
N LEU A 350 -11.61 -13.52 -22.69
CA LEU A 350 -11.74 -14.22 -21.42
C LEU A 350 -12.36 -15.61 -21.56
N ALA A 351 -13.17 -15.84 -22.59
CA ALA A 351 -13.73 -17.15 -22.91
C ALA A 351 -12.66 -18.11 -23.49
N SER A 352 -11.67 -17.59 -24.21
CA SER A 352 -10.66 -18.36 -24.93
C SER A 352 -9.37 -18.64 -24.14
N LEU A 353 -9.18 -18.05 -22.96
CA LEU A 353 -8.04 -18.33 -22.08
C LEU A 353 -8.08 -19.76 -21.51
N PRO A 354 -7.14 -20.65 -21.88
CA PRO A 354 -7.03 -21.97 -21.28
C PRO A 354 -6.36 -21.89 -19.89
N GLY A 355 -6.87 -22.68 -18.94
CA GLY A 355 -6.26 -22.88 -17.63
C GLY A 355 -7.12 -22.44 -16.44
N LYS A 356 -6.43 -22.16 -15.33
CA LYS A 356 -6.98 -21.84 -14.00
C LYS A 356 -7.81 -20.54 -13.99
N ARG A 357 -8.84 -20.45 -13.13
CA ARG A 357 -9.83 -19.35 -13.18
C ARG A 357 -9.19 -18.00 -12.85
N TYR A 358 -8.19 -17.98 -11.96
CA TYR A 358 -7.45 -16.76 -11.64
C TYR A 358 -6.75 -16.14 -12.86
N ARG A 359 -6.42 -16.89 -13.92
CA ARG A 359 -5.80 -16.32 -15.12
C ARG A 359 -6.74 -15.34 -15.82
N LYS A 360 -8.04 -15.66 -15.88
CA LYS A 360 -9.06 -14.76 -16.43
C LYS A 360 -9.21 -13.50 -15.59
N LEU A 361 -9.14 -13.63 -14.27
CA LEU A 361 -9.12 -12.50 -13.35
C LEU A 361 -7.89 -11.62 -13.58
N LEU A 362 -6.69 -12.20 -13.63
CA LEU A 362 -5.47 -11.46 -13.89
C LEU A 362 -5.54 -10.71 -15.22
N THR A 363 -6.03 -11.34 -16.28
CA THR A 363 -6.25 -10.65 -17.55
C THR A 363 -7.14 -9.42 -17.38
N LYS A 364 -8.30 -9.52 -16.69
CA LYS A 364 -9.17 -8.37 -16.43
C LYS A 364 -8.46 -7.25 -15.68
N ILE A 365 -7.64 -7.59 -14.69
CA ILE A 365 -6.89 -6.63 -13.88
C ILE A 365 -5.83 -5.92 -14.73
N VAL A 366 -5.00 -6.67 -15.46
CA VAL A 366 -3.98 -6.12 -16.36
C VAL A 366 -4.61 -5.20 -17.42
N ILE A 367 -5.77 -5.58 -17.96
CA ILE A 367 -6.51 -4.74 -18.91
C ILE A 367 -6.94 -3.42 -18.25
N ALA A 368 -7.52 -3.48 -17.06
CA ALA A 368 -7.99 -2.30 -16.36
C ALA A 368 -6.82 -1.35 -16.01
N GLU A 369 -5.71 -1.91 -15.53
CA GLU A 369 -4.49 -1.15 -15.23
C GLU A 369 -3.95 -0.43 -16.47
N ARG A 370 -3.98 -1.09 -17.64
CA ARG A 370 -3.56 -0.49 -18.91
C ARG A 370 -4.52 0.57 -19.46
N GLN A 371 -5.82 0.46 -19.17
CA GLN A 371 -6.82 1.42 -19.62
C GLN A 371 -6.85 2.69 -18.77
N PHE A 372 -6.47 2.61 -17.49
CA PHE A 372 -6.45 3.73 -16.57
C PHE A 372 -5.19 4.60 -16.70
N THR A 373 -5.08 5.33 -17.80
CA THR A 373 -4.02 6.32 -18.03
C THR A 373 -4.18 7.62 -17.21
N ARG A 374 -5.33 7.83 -16.55
CA ARG A 374 -5.63 9.00 -15.69
C ARG A 374 -6.35 8.60 -14.39
N LEU A 375 -5.67 7.82 -13.55
CA LEU A 375 -6.19 7.36 -12.25
C LEU A 375 -6.74 8.51 -11.40
N ASP A 376 -6.01 9.61 -11.28
CA ASP A 376 -6.36 10.76 -10.43
C ASP A 376 -7.77 11.32 -10.71
N ARG A 377 -8.12 11.55 -11.98
CA ARG A 377 -9.46 12.07 -12.34
C ARG A 377 -10.57 11.07 -12.00
N SER A 378 -10.37 9.78 -12.25
CA SER A 378 -11.39 8.77 -11.98
C SER A 378 -11.60 8.58 -10.48
N ILE A 379 -10.51 8.56 -9.71
CA ILE A 379 -10.54 8.54 -8.24
C ILE A 379 -11.29 9.76 -7.73
N LYS A 380 -10.98 10.97 -8.22
CA LYS A 380 -11.66 12.21 -7.82
C LYS A 380 -13.16 12.12 -8.08
N THR A 381 -13.53 11.65 -9.27
CA THR A 381 -14.92 11.55 -9.70
C THR A 381 -15.72 10.64 -8.77
N ILE A 382 -15.16 9.46 -8.44
CA ILE A 382 -15.78 8.51 -7.52
C ILE A 382 -15.85 9.09 -6.12
N TRP A 383 -14.76 9.69 -5.63
CA TRP A 383 -14.69 10.29 -4.30
C TRP A 383 -15.71 11.42 -4.11
N GLN A 384 -15.91 12.26 -5.13
CA GLN A 384 -16.91 13.34 -5.13
C GLN A 384 -18.37 12.85 -5.20
N ALA A 385 -18.58 11.61 -5.63
CA ALA A 385 -19.91 11.01 -5.70
C ALA A 385 -20.40 10.47 -4.35
N GLY A 386 -19.49 10.28 -3.38
CA GLY A 386 -19.78 9.99 -1.97
C GLY A 386 -19.96 11.28 -1.17
#